data_AF-A0AAD5JR07-F1
#
_entry.id   AF-A0AAD5JR07-F1
#
_cell.length_a   1.000
_cell.length_b   1.000
_cell.length_c   1.000
_cell.angle_alpha   90.00
_cell.angle_beta   90.00
_cell.angle_gamma   90.00
#
_symmetry.space_group_name_H-M   'P 1'
#
loop_
_entity.id
_entity.type
_entity.pdbx_description
1 polymer ?
#
loop_
_entity_poly.entity_id
_entity_poly.type
_entity_poly.pdbx_seq_one_letter_code
_entity_poly.pdbx_strand_id
1 'polypeptide(L)'
;MNDEDVKKRCLSFWKTLDPPKRSAILLKKELETKILPDLLGTTRNVSERTIISHFHDRGYGYQRYTKNIYYDGHERSDVQENRIEEPVLNEFQKEHALCTHDEPTFYSNDSKNDIWLADSESVLRKKGPGGSIMVSDFLCPCHEPLKMTAADRSKHGLPDNFPLQARVFFKAGKNKEGWWTNEDMLKQLEAAIVIFKIIHPKCIGVFAFDQSSNHSAYPNDALVASRMTLHDKKEPELVYPFKRRGYTYDSDGFIVPQNFYYEQGYRTRDGKRYKVSFMNGVKESTVLFFVFVFDVFSSSDYYPLPIVAVFFINYKSHRRIGLN
;
A
#
# COMPACT_ATOMS: atom_id res chain seq x y z
N MET A 1 2.32 -48.59 -2.80
CA MET A 1 2.31 -48.46 -4.28
C MET A 1 3.26 -49.51 -4.87
N ASN A 2 3.05 -50.80 -4.62
CA ASN A 2 4.01 -51.83 -5.05
C ASN A 2 3.64 -52.45 -6.42
N ASP A 3 2.38 -52.31 -6.81
CA ASP A 3 1.84 -52.73 -8.10
C ASP A 3 2.44 -51.92 -9.26
N GLU A 4 3.04 -52.59 -10.24
CA GLU A 4 3.73 -51.94 -11.36
C GLU A 4 2.79 -51.18 -12.32
N ASP A 5 1.54 -51.63 -12.49
CA ASP A 5 0.57 -50.98 -13.37
C ASP A 5 0.10 -49.66 -12.74
N VAL A 6 -0.12 -49.65 -11.42
CA VAL A 6 -0.40 -48.41 -10.67
C VAL A 6 0.76 -47.42 -10.82
N LYS A 7 2.01 -47.88 -10.69
CA LYS A 7 3.20 -47.02 -10.82
C LYS A 7 3.31 -46.42 -12.23
N LYS A 8 3.11 -47.24 -13.26
CA LYS A 8 3.19 -46.81 -14.66
C LYS A 8 2.13 -45.75 -14.98
N ARG A 9 0.91 -45.93 -14.46
CA ARG A 9 -0.20 -44.99 -14.68
C ARG A 9 -0.02 -43.68 -13.89
N CYS A 10 0.55 -43.74 -12.69
CA CYS A 10 0.97 -42.54 -11.95
C CYS A 10 2.00 -41.74 -12.74
N LEU A 11 3.02 -42.42 -13.27
CA LEU A 11 4.07 -41.77 -14.06
C LEU A 11 3.54 -41.21 -15.39
N SER A 12 2.63 -41.91 -16.06
CA SER A 12 2.03 -41.41 -17.30
C SER A 12 1.21 -40.14 -17.04
N PHE A 13 0.40 -40.13 -15.98
CA PHE A 13 -0.34 -38.92 -15.57
C PHE A 13 0.61 -37.80 -15.15
N TRP A 14 1.66 -38.10 -14.40
CA TRP A 14 2.62 -37.08 -13.98
C TRP A 14 3.34 -36.40 -15.16
N LYS A 15 3.61 -37.16 -16.22
CA LYS A 15 4.22 -36.66 -17.45
C LYS A 15 3.28 -35.84 -18.32
N THR A 16 1.96 -35.94 -18.17
CA THR A 16 1.01 -35.05 -18.88
C THR A 16 0.97 -33.65 -18.27
N LEU A 17 1.43 -33.48 -17.03
CA LEU A 17 1.47 -32.20 -16.36
C LEU A 17 2.73 -31.42 -16.72
N ASP A 18 2.54 -30.14 -17.07
CA ASP A 18 3.64 -29.18 -17.12
C ASP A 18 4.38 -29.19 -15.78
N PRO A 19 5.72 -29.15 -15.76
CA PRO A 19 6.47 -29.24 -14.50
C PRO A 19 6.03 -28.26 -13.41
N PRO A 20 5.76 -26.97 -13.69
CA PRO A 20 5.29 -26.01 -12.68
C PRO A 20 3.93 -26.35 -12.06
N LYS A 21 3.13 -27.19 -12.73
CA LYS A 21 1.79 -27.62 -12.26
C LYS A 21 1.84 -28.95 -11.50
N ARG A 22 2.96 -29.66 -11.50
CA ARG A 22 3.11 -30.93 -10.79
C ARG A 22 2.99 -30.72 -9.28
N SER A 23 2.13 -31.52 -8.65
CA SER A 23 1.86 -31.44 -7.22
C SER A 23 1.49 -32.82 -6.69
N ALA A 24 2.05 -33.19 -5.54
CA ALA A 24 1.71 -34.43 -4.85
C ALA A 24 0.21 -34.51 -4.52
N ILE A 25 -0.44 -33.38 -4.23
CA ILE A 25 -1.88 -33.28 -3.96
C ILE A 25 -2.70 -33.64 -5.21
N LEU A 26 -2.32 -33.12 -6.38
CA LEU A 26 -3.01 -33.41 -7.64
C LEU A 26 -2.88 -34.88 -8.02
N LEU A 27 -1.68 -35.44 -7.87
CA LEU A 27 -1.45 -36.85 -8.11
C LEU A 27 -2.17 -37.73 -7.10
N LYS A 28 -2.20 -37.36 -5.81
CA LYS A 28 -3.00 -38.06 -4.80
C LYS A 28 -4.46 -38.11 -5.21
N LYS A 29 -5.02 -36.98 -5.62
CA LYS A 29 -6.40 -36.91 -6.11
C LYS A 29 -6.63 -37.84 -7.30
N GLU A 30 -5.78 -37.81 -8.32
CA GLU A 30 -5.91 -38.70 -9.49
C GLU A 30 -5.75 -40.19 -9.11
N LEU A 31 -4.82 -40.49 -8.21
CA LEU A 31 -4.55 -41.83 -7.73
C LEU A 31 -5.78 -42.42 -7.03
N GLU A 32 -6.37 -41.67 -6.10
CA GLU A 32 -7.51 -42.11 -5.29
C GLU A 32 -8.82 -42.13 -6.08
N THR A 33 -9.01 -41.21 -7.03
CA THR A 33 -10.28 -41.07 -7.77
C THR A 33 -10.35 -41.89 -9.06
N LYS A 34 -9.21 -42.16 -9.72
CA LYS A 34 -9.19 -42.87 -11.01
C LYS A 34 -8.28 -44.09 -11.02
N ILE A 35 -7.02 -43.93 -10.65
CA ILE A 35 -6.02 -45.00 -10.87
C ILE A 35 -6.30 -46.23 -10.00
N LEU A 36 -6.57 -46.07 -8.71
CA LEU A 36 -6.84 -47.19 -7.80
C LEU A 36 -8.20 -47.85 -8.07
N PRO A 37 -9.31 -47.11 -8.27
CA PRO A 37 -10.59 -47.72 -8.63
C PRO A 37 -10.53 -48.51 -9.94
N ASP A 38 -9.90 -47.95 -10.98
CA ASP A 38 -9.85 -48.59 -12.30
C ASP A 38 -8.97 -49.84 -12.33
N LEU A 39 -7.83 -49.86 -11.64
CA LEU A 39 -6.86 -50.95 -11.72
C LEU A 39 -7.08 -52.03 -10.67
N LEU A 40 -7.51 -51.62 -9.46
CA LEU A 40 -7.57 -52.51 -8.30
C LEU A 40 -8.99 -52.65 -7.73
N GLY A 41 -9.98 -51.91 -8.25
CA GLY A 41 -11.35 -51.92 -7.73
C GLY A 41 -11.45 -51.41 -6.28
N THR A 42 -10.45 -50.66 -5.80
CA THR A 42 -10.38 -50.20 -4.40
C THR A 42 -10.18 -48.70 -4.30
N THR A 43 -10.73 -48.11 -3.24
CA THR A 43 -10.53 -46.71 -2.87
C THR A 43 -9.74 -46.67 -1.56
N ARG A 44 -8.41 -46.67 -1.67
CA ARG A 44 -7.52 -46.57 -0.50
C ARG A 44 -6.92 -45.18 -0.42
N ASN A 45 -6.89 -44.59 0.77
CA ASN A 45 -6.17 -43.35 0.99
C ASN A 45 -4.67 -43.61 0.96
N VAL A 46 -3.93 -42.80 0.21
CA VAL A 46 -2.47 -42.88 0.14
C VAL A 46 -1.90 -41.60 0.73
N SER A 47 -0.98 -41.73 1.70
CA SER A 47 -0.35 -40.56 2.30
C SER A 47 0.52 -39.83 1.28
N GLU A 48 0.55 -38.50 1.34
CA GLU A 48 1.40 -37.68 0.46
C GLU A 48 2.87 -38.06 0.59
N ARG A 49 3.32 -38.40 1.81
CA ARG A 49 4.67 -38.91 2.08
C ARG A 49 5.01 -40.15 1.25
N THR A 50 4.05 -41.06 1.07
CA THR A 50 4.24 -42.27 0.24
C THR A 50 4.42 -41.90 -1.23
N ILE A 51 3.62 -40.94 -1.72
CA ILE A 51 3.70 -40.44 -3.11
C ILE A 51 5.04 -39.73 -3.34
N ILE A 52 5.45 -38.87 -2.41
CA ILE A 52 6.71 -38.13 -2.45
C ILE A 52 7.89 -39.10 -2.47
N SER A 53 7.93 -40.06 -1.54
CA SER A 53 8.98 -41.10 -1.48
C SER A 53 9.07 -41.86 -2.81
N HIS A 54 7.93 -42.24 -3.36
CA HIS A 54 7.85 -42.99 -4.61
C HIS A 54 8.44 -42.26 -5.82
N PHE A 55 8.30 -40.92 -5.85
CA PHE A 55 8.84 -40.08 -6.91
C PHE A 55 10.34 -39.82 -6.73
N HIS A 56 10.81 -39.67 -5.49
CA HIS A 56 12.24 -39.64 -5.19
C HIS A 56 12.96 -40.90 -5.67
N ASP A 57 12.39 -42.08 -5.43
CA ASP A 57 12.93 -43.36 -5.92
C ASP A 57 13.04 -43.43 -7.46
N ARG A 58 12.32 -42.56 -8.18
CA ARG A 58 12.28 -42.49 -9.65
C ARG A 58 13.11 -41.35 -10.23
N GLY A 59 13.96 -40.72 -9.42
CA GLY A 59 14.81 -39.60 -9.86
C GLY A 59 14.05 -38.30 -10.05
N TYR A 60 12.90 -38.13 -9.37
CA TYR A 60 12.24 -36.84 -9.27
C TYR A 60 12.57 -36.18 -7.93
N GLY A 61 13.07 -34.95 -7.99
CA GLY A 61 13.42 -34.16 -6.83
C GLY A 61 12.63 -32.87 -6.76
N TYR A 62 12.47 -32.35 -5.55
CA TYR A 62 12.04 -30.97 -5.34
C TYR A 62 13.25 -30.07 -5.58
N GLN A 63 13.23 -29.32 -6.69
CA GLN A 63 14.31 -28.38 -6.99
C GLN A 63 13.84 -26.97 -6.67
N ARG A 64 14.59 -26.29 -5.79
CA ARG A 64 14.37 -24.90 -5.45
C ARG A 64 15.06 -24.00 -6.45
N TYR A 65 14.29 -23.14 -7.09
CA TYR A 65 14.79 -22.07 -7.93
C TYR A 65 15.06 -20.84 -7.07
N THR A 66 16.33 -20.47 -6.91
CA THR A 66 16.72 -19.24 -6.21
C THR A 66 16.91 -18.10 -7.21
N LYS A 67 15.96 -17.16 -7.24
CA LYS A 67 16.23 -15.76 -7.60
C LYS A 67 16.14 -14.96 -6.30
N ASN A 68 17.19 -14.20 -5.97
CA ASN A 68 17.32 -13.36 -4.76
C ASN A 68 15.97 -12.99 -4.10
N ILE A 69 15.68 -13.62 -2.96
CA ILE A 69 14.46 -13.48 -2.18
C ILE A 69 14.76 -12.57 -0.99
N TYR A 70 13.98 -11.51 -0.81
CA TYR A 70 13.82 -10.86 0.49
C TYR A 70 12.93 -11.75 1.35
N TYR A 71 13.43 -12.16 2.51
CA TYR A 71 12.61 -12.76 3.54
C TYR A 71 11.94 -11.62 4.31
N ASP A 72 10.64 -11.40 4.13
CA ASP A 72 9.87 -10.69 5.14
C ASP A 72 9.45 -11.71 6.21
N GLY A 73 9.90 -11.46 7.44
CA GLY A 73 9.66 -12.34 8.58
C GLY A 73 8.24 -12.17 9.15
N HIS A 74 7.21 -12.31 8.31
CA HIS A 74 5.80 -12.18 8.72
C HIS A 74 5.05 -13.51 8.79
N GLU A 75 5.70 -14.53 9.33
CA GLU A 75 4.98 -15.68 9.90
C GLU A 75 5.51 -15.93 11.32
N ARG A 76 4.83 -15.34 12.30
CA ARG A 76 4.96 -15.79 13.69
C ARG A 76 3.80 -16.69 14.01
N SER A 77 4.08 -17.80 14.68
CA SER A 77 3.08 -18.77 15.15
C SER A 77 2.21 -18.24 16.31
N ASP A 78 2.38 -16.97 16.71
CA ASP A 78 1.69 -16.31 17.81
C ASP A 78 0.61 -15.32 17.36
N VAL A 79 0.19 -15.34 16.08
CA VAL A 79 -1.07 -14.69 15.66
C VAL A 79 -2.22 -15.52 16.20
N GLN A 80 -2.37 -15.50 17.52
CA GLN A 80 -3.57 -15.93 18.19
C GLN A 80 -4.72 -15.12 17.62
N GLU A 81 -5.80 -15.83 17.38
CA GLU A 81 -7.12 -15.33 17.05
C GLU A 81 -7.53 -14.31 18.13
N ASN A 82 -7.07 -13.07 17.99
CA ASN A 82 -7.49 -11.95 18.84
C ASN A 82 -8.91 -11.65 18.40
N ARG A 83 -9.86 -12.36 19.03
CA ARG A 83 -11.25 -11.98 19.05
C ARG A 83 -11.30 -10.61 19.70
N ILE A 84 -11.37 -9.56 18.88
CA ILE A 84 -11.45 -8.18 19.32
C ILE A 84 -12.74 -8.08 20.14
N GLU A 85 -12.63 -8.06 21.47
CA GLU A 85 -13.76 -7.70 22.31
C GLU A 85 -14.03 -6.21 22.08
N GLU A 86 -15.29 -5.87 21.81
CA GLU A 86 -15.69 -4.48 21.66
C GLU A 86 -15.38 -3.73 22.96
N PRO A 87 -14.59 -2.65 22.92
CA PRO A 87 -14.24 -1.92 24.12
C PRO A 87 -15.49 -1.30 24.75
N VAL A 88 -15.67 -1.49 26.06
CA VAL A 88 -16.72 -0.76 26.80
C VAL A 88 -16.29 0.70 26.92
N LEU A 89 -16.96 1.58 26.17
CA LEU A 89 -16.68 3.02 26.13
C LEU A 89 -17.62 3.79 27.06
N ASN A 90 -17.09 4.78 27.76
CA ASN A 90 -17.89 5.76 28.50
C ASN A 90 -18.61 6.73 27.55
N GLU A 91 -19.65 7.43 28.01
CA GLU A 91 -20.44 8.38 27.18
C GLU A 91 -19.62 9.47 26.48
N PHE A 92 -18.43 9.80 27.00
CA PHE A 92 -17.53 10.82 26.44
C PHE A 92 -16.38 10.24 25.60
N GLN A 93 -16.31 8.91 25.43
CA GLN A 93 -15.26 8.24 24.67
C GLN A 93 -15.79 7.82 23.30
N LYS A 94 -14.97 8.04 22.27
CA LYS A 94 -15.25 7.57 20.91
C LYS A 94 -14.34 6.40 20.59
N GLU A 95 -14.90 5.42 19.89
CA GLU A 95 -14.14 4.29 19.39
C GLU A 95 -13.13 4.76 18.34
N HIS A 96 -11.91 4.24 18.41
CA HIS A 96 -10.90 4.45 17.38
C HIS A 96 -10.85 3.23 16.48
N ALA A 97 -11.25 3.38 15.23
CA ALA A 97 -11.17 2.31 14.25
C ALA A 97 -9.87 2.43 13.45
N LEU A 98 -8.98 1.45 13.60
CA LEU A 98 -7.72 1.38 12.88
C LEU A 98 -7.96 0.95 11.43
N CYS A 99 -7.38 1.69 10.49
CA CYS A 99 -7.35 1.36 9.08
C CYS A 99 -5.89 1.30 8.63
N THR A 100 -5.38 0.10 8.34
CA THR A 100 -4.02 -0.11 7.83
C THR A 100 -4.00 -0.04 6.31
N HIS A 101 -2.95 0.51 5.75
CA HIS A 101 -2.77 0.69 4.31
C HIS A 101 -1.43 0.11 3.84
N ASP A 102 -1.43 -0.51 2.66
CA ASP A 102 -0.22 -0.97 1.96
C ASP A 102 -0.47 -1.05 0.44
N GLU A 103 0.63 -1.13 -0.34
CA GLU A 103 0.67 -1.04 -1.81
C GLU A 103 1.42 -2.23 -2.47
N PRO A 104 1.11 -3.50 -2.14
CA PRO A 104 1.83 -4.65 -2.68
C PRO A 104 1.79 -4.74 -4.22
N THR A 105 2.90 -5.18 -4.80
CA THR A 105 3.02 -5.41 -6.25
C THR A 105 3.15 -6.89 -6.56
N PHE A 106 2.27 -7.38 -7.44
CA PHE A 106 2.26 -8.75 -7.95
C PHE A 106 2.74 -8.77 -9.40
N TYR A 107 3.55 -9.77 -9.74
CA TYR A 107 4.09 -9.93 -11.09
C TYR A 107 3.57 -11.18 -11.78
N SER A 108 3.43 -11.09 -13.10
CA SER A 108 2.88 -12.17 -13.94
C SER A 108 3.73 -13.45 -13.91
N ASN A 109 5.04 -13.31 -13.66
CA ASN A 109 5.96 -14.43 -13.58
C ASN A 109 6.28 -14.84 -12.13
N ASP A 110 5.55 -14.33 -11.13
CA ASP A 110 5.60 -14.83 -9.75
C ASP A 110 5.01 -16.24 -9.74
N SER A 111 5.89 -17.23 -9.85
CA SER A 111 5.56 -18.65 -9.88
C SER A 111 6.24 -19.35 -8.73
N LYS A 112 5.70 -20.50 -8.29
CA LYS A 112 6.27 -21.33 -7.22
C LYS A 112 7.79 -21.45 -7.40
N ASN A 113 8.56 -21.13 -6.36
CA ASN A 113 10.02 -21.23 -6.43
C ASN A 113 10.48 -22.69 -6.51
N ASP A 114 9.65 -23.62 -6.05
CA ASP A 114 9.98 -25.03 -6.05
C ASP A 114 9.14 -25.80 -7.08
N ILE A 115 9.81 -26.66 -7.85
CA ILE A 115 9.19 -27.47 -8.90
C ILE A 115 9.69 -28.91 -8.80
N TRP A 116 8.79 -29.88 -9.04
CA TRP A 116 9.15 -31.27 -9.23
C TRP A 116 9.76 -31.52 -10.62
N LEU A 117 11.05 -31.80 -10.66
CA LEU A 117 11.80 -32.08 -11.89
C LEU A 117 12.44 -33.46 -11.82
N ALA A 118 12.50 -34.15 -12.97
CA ALA A 118 13.38 -35.30 -13.11
C ALA A 118 14.84 -34.82 -13.16
N ASP A 119 15.79 -35.68 -12.78
CA ASP A 119 17.23 -35.35 -12.78
C ASP A 119 17.75 -34.87 -14.14
N SER A 120 17.12 -35.29 -15.25
CA SER A 120 17.46 -34.89 -16.62
C SER A 120 16.61 -33.73 -17.16
N GLU A 121 15.69 -33.16 -16.38
CA GLU A 121 14.73 -32.16 -16.85
C GLU A 121 15.12 -30.76 -16.34
N SER A 122 15.29 -29.84 -17.28
CA SER A 122 15.50 -28.42 -16.97
C SER A 122 14.37 -27.58 -17.55
N VAL A 123 13.74 -26.74 -16.74
CA VAL A 123 12.66 -25.86 -17.19
C VAL A 123 13.15 -24.42 -17.26
N LEU A 124 13.19 -23.88 -18.47
CA LEU A 124 13.47 -22.47 -18.70
C LEU A 124 12.24 -21.64 -18.31
N ARG A 125 12.41 -20.75 -17.32
CA ARG A 125 11.41 -19.74 -16.98
C ARG A 125 11.58 -18.51 -17.85
N LYS A 126 10.47 -17.82 -18.11
CA LYS A 126 10.50 -16.48 -18.71
C LYS A 126 11.42 -15.59 -17.88
N LYS A 127 12.31 -14.87 -18.58
CA LYS A 127 13.26 -13.95 -17.94
C LYS A 127 12.52 -12.72 -17.43
N GLY A 128 12.89 -12.25 -16.24
CA GLY A 128 12.30 -11.09 -15.59
C GLY A 128 10.92 -11.36 -14.95
N PRO A 129 10.38 -10.38 -14.22
CA PRO A 129 9.14 -10.53 -13.47
C PRO A 129 7.88 -10.51 -14.37
N GLY A 130 7.99 -10.03 -15.62
CA GLY A 130 6.83 -9.89 -16.51
C GLY A 130 5.99 -8.66 -16.15
N GLY A 131 4.69 -8.69 -16.46
CA GLY A 131 3.79 -7.58 -16.16
C GLY A 131 3.48 -7.49 -14.67
N SER A 132 3.61 -6.29 -14.08
CA SER A 132 3.17 -5.98 -12.72
C SER A 132 1.74 -5.45 -12.64
N ILE A 133 1.09 -5.75 -11.51
CA ILE A 133 -0.09 -5.07 -10.98
C ILE A 133 0.18 -4.72 -9.51
N MET A 134 0.08 -3.45 -9.18
CA MET A 134 0.07 -2.95 -7.81
C MET A 134 -1.37 -2.94 -7.32
N VAL A 135 -1.59 -3.38 -6.08
CA VAL A 135 -2.89 -3.34 -5.42
C VAL A 135 -2.71 -2.50 -4.16
N SER A 136 -3.30 -1.32 -4.14
CA SER A 136 -3.31 -0.45 -2.96
C SER A 136 -4.65 -0.59 -2.26
N ASP A 137 -4.67 -0.86 -0.95
CA ASP A 137 -5.94 -1.04 -0.23
C ASP A 137 -5.86 -0.63 1.25
N PHE A 138 -7.03 -0.31 1.82
CA PHE A 138 -7.21 -0.03 3.23
C PHE A 138 -7.98 -1.15 3.90
N LEU A 139 -7.40 -1.75 4.93
CA LEU A 139 -8.00 -2.84 5.70
C LEU A 139 -8.33 -2.35 7.11
N CYS A 140 -9.53 -2.69 7.59
CA CYS A 140 -9.91 -2.48 8.98
C CYS A 140 -10.08 -3.83 9.68
N PRO A 141 -9.52 -4.04 10.89
CA PRO A 141 -9.63 -5.31 11.59
C PRO A 141 -11.06 -5.80 11.85
N CYS A 142 -12.04 -4.90 11.93
CA CYS A 142 -13.42 -5.29 12.26
C CYS A 142 -14.25 -5.80 11.06
N HIS A 143 -13.88 -5.47 9.82
CA HIS A 143 -14.68 -5.84 8.64
C HIS A 143 -13.86 -5.99 7.33
N GLU A 144 -12.55 -6.17 7.44
CA GLU A 144 -11.64 -6.34 6.29
C GLU A 144 -11.60 -5.07 5.39
N PRO A 145 -11.49 -5.10 4.03
CA PRO A 145 -11.38 -3.87 3.25
C PRO A 145 -12.45 -2.81 3.54
N LEU A 146 -12.04 -1.54 3.51
CA LEU A 146 -12.96 -0.41 3.52
C LEU A 146 -13.85 -0.46 2.28
N LYS A 147 -15.09 -0.95 2.45
CA LYS A 147 -16.11 -0.98 1.41
C LYS A 147 -17.47 -0.57 1.97
N MET A 148 -18.24 0.14 1.16
CA MET A 148 -19.65 0.44 1.39
C MET A 148 -20.54 -0.36 0.45
N THR A 149 -21.84 -0.43 0.74
CA THR A 149 -22.82 -1.01 -0.18
C THR A 149 -23.27 0.01 -1.22
N ALA A 150 -23.82 -0.46 -2.35
CA ALA A 150 -24.45 0.43 -3.34
C ALA A 150 -25.64 1.20 -2.73
N ALA A 151 -26.36 0.59 -1.80
CA ALA A 151 -27.44 1.24 -1.08
C ALA A 151 -26.93 2.40 -0.20
N ASP A 152 -25.81 2.21 0.51
CA ASP A 152 -25.17 3.28 1.28
C ASP A 152 -24.74 4.42 0.35
N ARG A 153 -24.12 4.11 -0.78
CA ARG A 153 -23.70 5.11 -1.78
C ARG A 153 -24.87 5.99 -2.22
N SER A 154 -25.99 5.37 -2.62
CA SER A 154 -27.19 6.08 -3.03
C SER A 154 -27.82 6.86 -1.88
N LYS A 155 -27.90 6.28 -0.67
CA LYS A 155 -28.44 6.93 0.53
C LYS A 155 -27.67 8.20 0.91
N HIS A 156 -26.36 8.20 0.69
CA HIS A 156 -25.47 9.33 0.96
C HIS A 156 -25.28 10.29 -0.24
N GLY A 157 -26.02 10.10 -1.35
CA GLY A 157 -26.01 11.01 -2.50
C GLY A 157 -24.68 11.04 -3.26
N LEU A 158 -23.86 9.99 -3.15
CA LEU A 158 -22.60 9.88 -3.86
C LEU A 158 -22.84 9.49 -5.33
N PRO A 159 -22.03 10.00 -6.28
CA PRO A 159 -22.23 9.72 -7.69
C PRO A 159 -21.96 8.24 -8.03
N ASP A 160 -22.55 7.75 -9.13
CA ASP A 160 -22.47 6.33 -9.49
C ASP A 160 -21.06 5.84 -9.84
N ASN A 161 -20.16 6.75 -10.20
CA ASN A 161 -18.75 6.46 -10.43
C ASN A 161 -17.91 6.52 -9.14
N PHE A 162 -18.49 6.91 -8.00
CA PHE A 162 -17.78 6.88 -6.73
C PHE A 162 -17.49 5.43 -6.33
N PRO A 163 -16.24 5.11 -5.95
CA PRO A 163 -15.85 3.74 -5.69
C PRO A 163 -16.57 3.17 -4.46
N LEU A 164 -17.03 1.92 -4.57
CA LEU A 164 -17.64 1.21 -3.44
C LEU A 164 -16.59 0.68 -2.46
N GLN A 165 -15.33 0.54 -2.88
CA GLN A 165 -14.21 0.09 -2.08
C GLN A 165 -13.03 1.03 -2.27
N ALA A 166 -12.25 1.27 -1.20
CA ALA A 166 -11.07 2.12 -1.25
C ALA A 166 -9.88 1.52 -2.05
N ARG A 167 -10.02 0.29 -2.57
CA ARG A 167 -8.97 -0.43 -3.29
C ARG A 167 -8.70 0.17 -4.66
N VAL A 168 -7.43 0.34 -4.99
CA VAL A 168 -6.96 0.77 -6.30
C VAL A 168 -6.06 -0.30 -6.91
N PHE A 169 -6.36 -0.66 -8.16
CA PHE A 169 -5.48 -1.47 -9.00
C PHE A 169 -4.69 -0.55 -9.90
N PHE A 170 -3.37 -0.69 -9.89
CA PHE A 170 -2.48 0.18 -10.65
C PHE A 170 -1.46 -0.62 -11.46
N LYS A 171 -1.39 -0.37 -12.77
CA LYS A 171 -0.46 -1.04 -13.68
C LYS A 171 0.81 -0.20 -13.83
N ALA A 172 1.74 -0.39 -12.89
CA ALA A 172 3.01 0.33 -12.91
C ALA A 172 3.89 -0.04 -14.12
N GLY A 173 4.51 0.98 -14.73
CA GLY A 173 5.58 0.83 -15.71
C GLY A 173 5.54 1.81 -16.89
N LYS A 174 6.67 1.91 -17.60
CA LYS A 174 6.80 2.67 -18.86
C LYS A 174 5.84 2.09 -19.91
N ASN A 175 5.04 2.96 -20.55
CA ASN A 175 3.95 2.61 -21.47
C ASN A 175 2.74 1.89 -20.83
N LYS A 176 2.53 2.06 -19.53
CA LYS A 176 1.30 1.68 -18.82
C LYS A 176 0.67 2.91 -18.14
N GLU A 177 0.26 2.80 -16.87
CA GLU A 177 -0.33 3.90 -16.09
C GLU A 177 0.74 4.79 -15.42
N GLY A 178 2.02 4.52 -15.67
CA GLY A 178 3.13 5.31 -15.15
C GLY A 178 3.64 4.77 -13.80
N TRP A 179 3.94 5.69 -12.89
CA TRP A 179 4.41 5.41 -11.54
C TRP A 179 3.37 5.87 -10.54
N TRP A 180 3.19 5.13 -9.46
CA TRP A 180 2.29 5.53 -8.37
C TRP A 180 2.85 6.78 -7.70
N THR A 181 2.02 7.82 -7.59
CA THR A 181 2.44 9.13 -7.06
C THR A 181 1.70 9.49 -5.77
N ASN A 182 2.15 10.55 -5.11
CA ASN A 182 1.49 11.07 -3.93
C ASN A 182 0.08 11.57 -4.26
N GLU A 183 -0.14 12.11 -5.47
CA GLU A 183 -1.46 12.53 -5.91
C GLU A 183 -2.45 11.36 -6.03
N ASP A 184 -1.97 10.19 -6.47
CA ASP A 184 -2.80 8.99 -6.55
C ASP A 184 -3.18 8.47 -5.16
N MET A 185 -2.22 8.48 -4.22
CA MET A 185 -2.45 8.14 -2.82
C MET A 185 -3.45 9.10 -2.16
N LEU A 186 -3.31 10.41 -2.37
CA LEU A 186 -4.25 11.41 -1.83
C LEU A 186 -5.68 11.19 -2.35
N LYS A 187 -5.85 10.95 -3.66
CA LYS A 187 -7.17 10.63 -4.24
C LYS A 187 -7.79 9.38 -3.62
N GLN A 188 -6.97 8.36 -3.40
CA GLN A 188 -7.41 7.13 -2.75
C GLN A 188 -7.81 7.37 -1.29
N LEU A 189 -7.01 8.13 -0.54
CA LEU A 189 -7.28 8.48 0.85
C LEU A 189 -8.56 9.31 1.00
N GLU A 190 -8.80 10.27 0.11
CA GLU A 190 -10.05 11.03 0.08
C GLU A 190 -11.27 10.11 -0.06
N ALA A 191 -11.21 9.14 -0.98
CA ALA A 191 -12.27 8.16 -1.14
C ALA A 191 -12.40 7.25 0.10
N ALA A 192 -11.28 6.81 0.67
CA ALA A 192 -11.25 5.99 1.88
C ALA A 192 -11.90 6.68 3.09
N ILE A 193 -11.64 7.99 3.28
CA ILE A 193 -12.23 8.78 4.36
C ILE A 193 -13.75 8.87 4.20
N VAL A 194 -14.25 9.07 2.98
CA VAL A 194 -15.70 9.10 2.72
C VAL A 194 -16.33 7.75 3.02
N ILE A 195 -15.72 6.66 2.55
CA ILE A 195 -16.18 5.29 2.85
C ILE A 195 -16.19 5.05 4.36
N PHE A 196 -15.11 5.39 5.04
CA PHE A 196 -14.96 5.25 6.49
C PHE A 196 -16.08 5.97 7.24
N LYS A 197 -16.37 7.24 6.92
CA LYS A 197 -17.43 8.01 7.58
C LYS A 197 -18.81 7.39 7.45
N ILE A 198 -19.07 6.68 6.36
CA ILE A 198 -20.35 6.01 6.10
C ILE A 198 -20.48 4.73 6.91
N ILE A 199 -19.42 3.90 6.93
CA ILE A 199 -19.46 2.60 7.62
C ILE A 199 -19.17 2.71 9.12
N HIS A 200 -18.48 3.78 9.56
CA HIS A 200 -18.10 4.08 10.94
C HIS A 200 -18.56 5.47 11.40
N PRO A 201 -19.87 5.80 11.37
CA PRO A 201 -20.35 7.16 11.62
C PRO A 201 -20.09 7.69 13.04
N LYS A 202 -19.78 6.82 14.00
CA LYS A 202 -19.54 7.16 15.40
C LYS A 202 -18.08 7.04 15.83
N CYS A 203 -17.20 6.55 14.95
CA CYS A 203 -15.81 6.25 15.29
C CYS A 203 -14.89 7.37 14.80
N ILE A 204 -13.71 7.44 15.42
CA ILE A 204 -12.58 8.22 14.93
C ILE A 204 -11.71 7.28 14.10
N GLY A 205 -11.45 7.65 12.85
CA GLY A 205 -10.58 6.87 11.97
C GLY A 205 -9.10 7.11 12.29
N VAL A 206 -8.36 6.04 12.53
CA VAL A 206 -6.91 6.05 12.67
C VAL A 206 -6.31 5.38 11.45
N PHE A 207 -5.78 6.17 10.52
CA PHE A 207 -5.19 5.65 9.29
C PHE A 207 -3.69 5.45 9.47
N ALA A 208 -3.23 4.21 9.34
CA ALA A 208 -1.84 3.81 9.51
C ALA A 208 -1.20 3.48 8.16
N PHE A 209 -0.05 4.12 7.91
CA PHE A 209 0.75 3.98 6.70
C PHE A 209 2.17 3.53 7.06
N ASP A 210 2.87 2.95 6.09
CA ASP A 210 4.31 2.74 6.21
C ASP A 210 5.08 4.08 6.07
N GLN A 211 6.41 4.02 6.22
CA GLN A 211 7.28 5.20 6.12
C GLN A 211 7.86 5.38 4.71
N SER A 212 7.11 5.02 3.66
CA SER A 212 7.58 5.26 2.29
C SER A 212 7.77 6.76 2.01
N SER A 213 8.68 7.06 1.08
CA SER A 213 8.92 8.45 0.65
C SER A 213 7.67 9.10 0.04
N ASN A 214 6.75 8.28 -0.49
CA ASN A 214 5.50 8.75 -1.05
C ASN A 214 4.52 9.26 0.02
N HIS A 215 4.44 8.59 1.19
CA HIS A 215 3.64 9.06 2.32
C HIS A 215 4.26 10.25 3.06
N SER A 216 5.57 10.44 2.90
CA SER A 216 6.31 11.57 3.51
C SER A 216 6.36 12.82 2.62
N ALA A 217 5.68 12.82 1.47
CA ALA A 217 5.78 13.92 0.52
C ALA A 217 5.06 15.17 1.03
N TYR A 218 5.79 16.28 1.08
CA TYR A 218 5.20 17.58 1.39
C TYR A 218 4.31 18.08 0.24
N PRO A 219 3.13 18.65 0.54
CA PRO A 219 2.31 19.35 -0.44
C PRO A 219 3.12 20.34 -1.29
N ASN A 220 2.69 20.59 -2.53
CA ASN A 220 3.39 21.51 -3.43
C ASN A 220 3.46 22.94 -2.88
N ASP A 221 2.47 23.34 -2.08
CA ASP A 221 2.35 24.65 -1.43
C ASP A 221 2.89 24.68 0.01
N ALA A 222 3.44 23.56 0.51
CA ALA A 222 3.95 23.45 1.88
C ALA A 222 5.19 24.34 2.08
N LEU A 223 5.26 24.98 3.25
CA LEU A 223 6.40 25.77 3.70
C LEU A 223 7.56 24.83 4.06
N VAL A 224 8.46 24.61 3.09
CA VAL A 224 9.67 23.78 3.25
C VAL A 224 10.89 24.67 3.04
N ALA A 225 11.75 24.76 4.05
CA ALA A 225 12.93 25.64 4.03
C ALA A 225 13.82 25.42 2.80
N SER A 226 14.01 24.15 2.38
CA SER A 226 14.82 23.81 1.20
C SER A 226 14.20 24.26 -0.14
N ARG A 227 12.91 24.63 -0.16
CA ARG A 227 12.22 25.15 -1.34
C ARG A 227 12.19 26.69 -1.37
N MET A 228 12.64 27.35 -0.31
CA MET A 228 12.64 28.81 -0.20
C MET A 228 13.81 29.43 -0.96
N THR A 229 13.63 30.64 -1.48
CA THR A 229 14.69 31.38 -2.19
C THR A 229 15.46 32.28 -1.22
N LEU A 230 16.77 32.44 -1.43
CA LEU A 230 17.60 33.38 -0.66
C LEU A 230 17.34 34.85 -1.05
N HIS A 231 16.92 35.07 -2.30
CA HIS A 231 16.62 36.40 -2.84
C HIS A 231 15.16 36.50 -3.25
N ASP A 232 14.69 37.74 -3.35
CA ASP A 232 13.33 38.01 -3.79
C ASP A 232 13.12 37.48 -5.21
N LYS A 233 12.02 36.76 -5.42
CA LYS A 233 11.71 36.15 -6.71
C LYS A 233 10.26 36.44 -7.09
N LYS A 234 10.01 36.75 -8.37
CA LYS A 234 8.64 36.96 -8.85
C LYS A 234 7.83 35.68 -8.67
N GLU A 235 6.60 35.82 -8.19
CA GLU A 235 5.69 34.68 -7.96
C GLU A 235 5.58 33.74 -9.17
N PRO A 236 5.42 34.21 -10.43
CA PRO A 236 5.33 33.33 -11.60
C PRO A 236 6.64 32.59 -11.94
N GLU A 237 7.78 33.01 -11.40
CA GLU A 237 9.09 32.40 -11.61
C GLU A 237 9.42 31.36 -10.52
N LEU A 238 8.56 31.20 -9.50
CA LEU A 238 8.74 30.21 -8.44
C LEU A 238 8.42 28.81 -8.96
N VAL A 239 9.33 27.87 -8.68
CA VAL A 239 9.10 26.44 -8.91
C VAL A 239 8.10 25.90 -7.89
N TYR A 240 8.11 26.44 -6.67
CA TYR A 240 7.23 26.09 -5.57
C TYR A 240 6.52 27.34 -5.02
N PRO A 241 5.30 27.65 -5.47
CA PRO A 241 4.54 28.77 -4.92
C PRO A 241 3.98 28.39 -3.55
N PHE A 242 4.54 28.94 -2.48
CA PHE A 242 4.00 28.83 -1.13
C PHE A 242 2.66 29.57 -1.07
N LYS A 243 1.55 28.92 -0.75
CA LYS A 243 0.24 29.59 -0.67
C LYS A 243 -0.41 29.51 0.70
N ARG A 244 0.17 28.71 1.60
CA ARG A 244 -0.27 28.65 2.99
C ARG A 244 0.20 29.88 3.74
N ARG A 245 -0.70 30.47 4.53
CA ARG A 245 -0.35 31.52 5.48
C ARG A 245 0.55 30.89 6.54
N GLY A 246 1.79 31.40 6.65
CA GLY A 246 2.61 31.12 7.81
C GLY A 246 2.08 31.91 9.00
N TYR A 247 2.43 31.47 10.20
CA TYR A 247 2.17 32.21 11.42
C TYR A 247 3.46 32.25 12.25
N THR A 248 3.70 33.38 12.90
CA THR A 248 4.75 33.56 13.90
C THR A 248 4.11 34.04 15.20
N TYR A 249 4.86 33.97 16.30
CA TYR A 249 4.47 34.62 17.55
C TYR A 249 5.13 36.00 17.62
N ASP A 250 4.42 37.01 18.11
CA ASP A 250 5.03 38.28 18.50
C ASP A 250 5.71 38.19 19.89
N SER A 251 6.30 39.29 20.36
CA SER A 251 6.96 39.37 21.66
C SER A 251 6.02 39.09 22.85
N ASP A 252 4.71 39.23 22.64
CA ASP A 252 3.68 39.04 23.65
C ASP A 252 3.02 37.65 23.52
N GLY A 253 3.48 36.82 22.58
CA GLY A 253 3.02 35.45 22.36
C GLY A 253 1.74 35.33 21.52
N PHE A 254 1.28 36.40 20.87
CA PHE A 254 0.12 36.34 19.98
C PHE A 254 0.51 35.83 18.59
N ILE A 255 -0.42 35.09 17.98
CA ILE A 255 -0.26 34.56 16.63
C ILE A 255 -0.40 35.71 15.61
N VAL A 256 0.69 36.00 14.90
CA VAL A 256 0.74 36.99 13.82
C VAL A 256 0.92 36.28 12.47
N PRO A 257 0.10 36.59 11.45
CA PRO A 257 0.26 36.01 10.12
C PRO A 257 1.60 36.47 9.50
N GLN A 258 2.39 35.50 9.07
CA GLN A 258 3.62 35.73 8.34
C GLN A 258 3.34 35.75 6.83
N ASN A 259 3.43 36.95 6.24
CA ASN A 259 3.29 37.13 4.80
C ASN A 259 4.62 36.85 4.09
N PHE A 260 4.63 35.84 3.22
CA PHE A 260 5.80 35.52 2.38
C PHE A 260 5.87 36.35 1.10
N TYR A 261 4.80 37.07 0.75
CA TYR A 261 4.73 37.84 -0.48
C TYR A 261 4.49 39.32 -0.22
N TYR A 262 5.06 40.14 -1.08
CA TYR A 262 4.75 41.57 -1.17
C TYR A 262 4.42 41.95 -2.61
N GLU A 263 3.53 42.92 -2.77
CA GLU A 263 3.13 43.45 -4.07
C GLU A 263 4.11 44.55 -4.50
N GLN A 264 4.67 44.45 -5.71
CA GLN A 264 5.52 45.49 -6.31
C GLN A 264 4.87 46.01 -7.60
N GLY A 265 3.77 46.74 -7.44
CA GLY A 265 3.10 47.47 -8.51
C GLY A 265 2.25 46.61 -9.45
N TYR A 266 1.94 47.18 -10.63
CA TYR A 266 1.04 46.60 -11.62
C TYR A 266 1.71 46.56 -12.99
N ARG A 267 1.42 45.51 -13.77
CA ARG A 267 1.77 45.43 -15.20
C ARG A 267 0.50 45.35 -16.03
N THR A 268 0.50 46.04 -17.17
CA THR A 268 -0.60 45.97 -18.13
C THR A 268 -0.16 45.11 -19.30
N ARG A 269 -0.95 44.09 -19.64
CA ARG A 269 -0.76 43.25 -20.84
C ARG A 269 -2.12 43.01 -21.47
N ASP A 270 -2.23 43.26 -22.77
CA ASP A 270 -3.49 43.10 -23.53
C ASP A 270 -4.68 43.84 -22.90
N GLY A 271 -4.46 45.07 -22.42
CA GLY A 271 -5.48 45.92 -21.79
C GLY A 271 -5.90 45.50 -20.37
N LYS A 272 -5.40 44.38 -19.83
CA LYS A 272 -5.67 43.92 -18.47
C LYS A 272 -4.52 44.27 -17.52
N ARG A 273 -4.85 44.82 -16.35
CA ARG A 273 -3.90 45.07 -15.24
C ARG A 273 -3.73 43.81 -14.41
N TYR A 274 -2.48 43.39 -14.24
CA TYR A 274 -2.09 42.28 -13.38
C TYR A 274 -1.22 42.81 -12.25
N LYS A 275 -1.45 42.29 -11.04
CA LYS A 275 -0.59 42.53 -9.88
C LYS A 275 0.73 41.78 -10.07
N VAL A 276 1.84 42.43 -9.72
CA VAL A 276 3.16 41.77 -9.69
C VAL A 276 3.52 41.53 -8.25
N SER A 277 3.54 40.27 -7.85
CA SER A 277 3.91 39.84 -6.50
C SER A 277 5.30 39.20 -6.49
N PHE A 278 6.05 39.43 -5.43
CA PHE A 278 7.35 38.82 -5.17
C PHE A 278 7.29 38.05 -3.87
N MET A 279 7.96 36.90 -3.82
CA MET A 279 8.26 36.21 -2.57
C MET A 279 9.48 36.84 -1.93
N ASN A 280 9.41 37.09 -0.62
CA ASN A 280 10.54 37.54 0.20
C ASN A 280 11.64 36.45 0.26
N GLY A 281 12.87 36.83 -0.06
CA GLY A 281 14.05 35.99 0.13
C GLY A 281 14.42 35.83 1.61
N VAL A 282 14.80 34.61 2.02
CA VAL A 282 15.29 34.35 3.38
C VAL A 282 16.72 34.85 3.52
N LYS A 283 16.93 35.95 4.26
CA LYS A 283 18.27 36.48 4.56
C LYS A 283 18.94 35.61 5.64
N GLU A 284 20.23 35.29 5.44
CA GLU A 284 21.05 34.38 6.28
C GLU A 284 21.00 34.64 7.79
N SER A 285 20.60 35.84 8.24
CA SER A 285 20.48 36.20 9.66
C SER A 285 19.14 35.89 10.31
N THR A 286 18.17 35.32 9.58
CA THR A 286 16.81 35.08 10.11
C THR A 286 16.68 33.65 10.62
N VAL A 287 16.86 33.46 11.92
CA VAL A 287 16.52 32.19 12.59
C VAL A 287 14.98 32.08 12.62
N LEU A 288 14.42 31.32 11.68
CA LEU A 288 12.99 31.03 11.61
C LEU A 288 12.69 29.74 12.37
N PHE A 289 12.05 29.87 13.53
CA PHE A 289 11.46 28.74 14.24
C PHE A 289 10.06 28.48 13.66
N PHE A 290 9.88 27.34 13.00
CA PHE A 290 8.57 26.89 12.53
C PHE A 290 8.04 25.83 13.50
N VAL A 291 6.89 26.09 14.13
CA VAL A 291 6.13 25.08 14.88
C VAL A 291 5.05 24.55 13.94
N PHE A 292 5.20 23.30 13.48
CA PHE A 292 4.19 22.64 12.66
C PHE A 292 3.21 21.88 13.55
N VAL A 293 2.00 22.43 13.73
CA VAL A 293 0.86 21.69 14.28
C VAL A 293 0.04 21.17 13.11
N PHE A 294 0.03 19.86 12.91
CA PHE A 294 -0.83 19.22 11.91
C PHE A 294 -2.19 18.92 12.55
N ASP A 295 -3.13 19.86 12.45
CA ASP A 295 -4.55 19.51 12.49
C ASP A 295 -5.02 19.30 11.05
N VAL A 296 -5.43 18.06 10.71
CA VAL A 296 -6.03 17.75 9.41
C VAL A 296 -7.48 18.25 9.44
N PHE A 297 -7.66 19.56 9.25
CA PHE A 297 -8.97 20.12 8.92
C PHE A 297 -9.26 19.81 7.45
N SER A 298 -10.14 18.83 7.23
CA SER A 298 -10.81 18.64 5.94
C SER A 298 -11.53 19.93 5.56
N SER A 299 -11.25 20.47 4.38
CA SER A 299 -11.85 21.70 3.83
C SER A 299 -13.30 21.54 3.37
N SER A 300 -14.06 20.66 4.01
CA SER A 300 -15.48 20.43 3.74
C SER A 300 -16.27 20.98 4.91
N ASP A 301 -17.06 22.03 4.66
CA ASP A 301 -17.92 22.74 5.62
C ASP A 301 -19.07 21.88 6.18
N TYR A 302 -18.99 20.55 6.10
CA TYR A 302 -19.98 19.62 6.61
C TYR A 302 -19.34 18.67 7.63
N TYR A 303 -19.49 19.05 8.91
CA TYR A 303 -19.17 18.31 10.14
C TYR A 303 -17.68 18.05 10.43
N PRO A 304 -17.06 18.84 11.34
CA PRO A 304 -15.71 18.56 11.81
C PRO A 304 -15.78 17.43 12.85
N LEU A 305 -15.39 16.23 12.47
CA LEU A 305 -14.87 15.24 13.41
C LEU A 305 -13.36 15.13 13.17
N PRO A 306 -12.53 15.14 14.23
CA PRO A 306 -11.08 15.11 14.09
C PRO A 306 -10.66 13.76 13.49
N ILE A 307 -9.94 13.81 12.37
CA ILE A 307 -9.20 12.66 11.83
C ILE A 307 -7.80 12.74 12.45
N VAL A 308 -7.40 11.72 13.20
CA VAL A 308 -6.05 11.63 13.78
C VAL A 308 -5.23 10.72 12.86
N ALA A 309 -4.39 11.32 12.03
CA ALA A 309 -3.37 10.58 11.30
C ALA A 309 -2.18 10.34 12.24
N VAL A 310 -1.89 9.08 12.58
CA VAL A 310 -0.78 8.71 13.46
C VAL A 310 0.36 8.18 12.60
N PHE A 311 1.46 8.93 12.52
CA PHE A 311 2.72 8.46 11.92
C PHE A 311 3.56 7.78 12.99
N PHE A 312 3.90 6.50 12.81
CA PHE A 312 4.84 5.81 13.70
C PHE A 312 6.28 6.24 13.40
N ILE A 313 6.83 7.13 14.24
CA ILE A 313 8.24 7.55 14.17
C ILE A 313 9.09 6.52 14.94
N ASN A 314 9.84 5.69 14.21
CA ASN A 314 10.86 4.82 14.83
C ASN A 314 12.22 5.55 14.76
N TYR A 315 12.59 6.27 15.83
CA TYR A 315 13.85 6.99 15.92
C TYR A 315 15.04 6.02 16.03
N LYS A 316 15.76 5.77 14.94
CA LYS A 316 17.19 5.38 15.01
C LYS A 316 18.05 6.64 14.92
N SER A 317 18.20 7.31 16.06
CA SER A 317 19.13 8.42 16.25
C SER A 317 20.57 7.93 16.19
N HIS A 318 21.32 8.31 15.16
CA HIS A 318 22.78 8.46 15.21
C HIS A 318 23.21 9.59 14.27
N ARG A 319 23.33 10.81 14.82
CA ARG A 319 24.38 11.79 14.52
C ARG A 319 24.31 12.92 15.55
N ARG A 320 25.26 12.91 16.49
CA ARG A 320 25.60 14.07 17.31
C ARG A 320 26.17 15.14 16.37
N ILE A 321 25.65 16.36 16.44
CA ILE A 321 26.37 17.55 15.98
C ILE A 321 26.51 18.43 17.22
N GLY A 322 27.76 18.57 17.67
CA GLY A 322 28.13 19.36 18.83
C GLY A 322 27.97 20.85 18.56
N LEU A 323 27.52 21.55 19.58
CA LEU A 323 27.58 23.01 19.70
C LEU A 323 29.02 23.41 20.01
N ASN A 324 29.53 24.42 19.30
CA ASN A 324 30.54 25.35 19.80
C ASN A 324 29.92 26.73 19.83
#